data_AF-A0A9D0ADD6-F1
#
_entry.id   AF-A0A9D0ADD6-F1
#
_cell.length_a   1.000
_cell.length_b   1.000
_cell.length_c   1.000
_cell.angle_alpha   90.00
_cell.angle_beta   90.00
_cell.angle_gamma   90.00
#
_symmetry.space_group_name_H-M   'P 1'
#
loop_
_entity.id
_entity.type
_entity.pdbx_description
1 polymer ?
#
loop_
_entity_poly.entity_id
_entity_poly.type
_entity_poly.pdbx_seq_one_letter_code
_entity_poly.pdbx_strand_id
1 'polypeptide(L)'
;MQTETEQVLDLKLDPAAAVRLDISAIMNEHKLVHLHPHWFVDEEERRGDMLFVQLRDYETDREFSLGLRLHVFPEQEEKGQHNIMQIQLVDYGATELLFFTDQDKTRVRVRYSSQQEKKDAEQEVLLWIRAIQEYLRLYTTTTPHTFFFRILMNKMMLQMNPSQRNICIMITKITIIELLVILILVVGYVYFS
;
A
#
# COMPACT_ATOMS: atom_id res chain seq x y z
N MET A 1 7.84 -12.12 30.14
CA MET A 1 8.64 -12.19 28.90
C MET A 1 7.65 -12.45 27.77
N GLN A 2 7.20 -11.41 27.08
CA GLN A 2 6.42 -11.57 25.85
C GLN A 2 7.42 -11.90 24.74
N THR A 3 7.25 -13.06 24.10
CA THR A 3 8.10 -13.49 23.00
C THR A 3 7.64 -12.73 21.76
N GLU A 4 8.38 -11.69 21.37
CA GLU A 4 8.15 -10.99 20.11
C GLU A 4 8.20 -12.01 18.97
N THR A 5 7.21 -11.94 18.08
CA THR A 5 7.09 -12.87 16.95
C THR A 5 7.44 -12.12 15.67
N GLU A 6 8.35 -12.68 14.88
CA GLU A 6 8.78 -12.11 13.60
C GLU A 6 8.29 -12.95 12.41
N GLN A 7 7.94 -12.28 11.32
CA GLN A 7 7.56 -12.90 10.05
C GLN A 7 8.23 -12.17 8.90
N VAL A 8 8.85 -12.90 7.96
CA VAL A 8 9.49 -12.33 6.77
C VAL A 8 8.74 -12.74 5.53
N LEU A 9 8.42 -11.77 4.67
CA LEU A 9 7.64 -11.96 3.45
C LEU A 9 8.45 -11.46 2.24
N ASP A 10 8.34 -12.16 1.12
CA ASP A 10 8.97 -11.77 -0.15
C ASP A 10 8.03 -10.84 -0.92
N LEU A 11 8.53 -9.65 -1.26
CA LEU A 11 7.81 -8.58 -1.95
C LEU A 11 7.93 -8.68 -3.47
N LYS A 12 8.77 -9.57 -4.02
CA LYS A 12 8.96 -9.75 -5.47
C LYS A 12 9.13 -8.43 -6.26
N LEU A 13 9.68 -7.40 -5.63
CA LEU A 13 10.07 -6.14 -6.25
C LEU A 13 11.50 -6.27 -6.78
N ASP A 14 11.78 -5.62 -7.90
CA ASP A 14 13.15 -5.49 -8.42
C ASP A 14 14.02 -4.78 -7.36
N PRO A 15 15.03 -5.45 -6.78
CA PRO A 15 15.84 -4.91 -5.70
C PRO A 15 16.62 -3.66 -6.14
N ALA A 16 17.13 -3.67 -7.37
CA ALA A 16 17.93 -2.57 -7.89
C ALA A 16 17.08 -1.31 -8.11
N ALA A 17 15.83 -1.50 -8.55
CA ALA A 17 14.87 -0.42 -8.66
C ALA A 17 14.39 0.05 -7.28
N ALA A 18 14.18 -0.87 -6.32
CA ALA A 18 13.71 -0.56 -4.98
C ALA A 18 14.67 0.32 -4.18
N VAL A 19 15.98 0.05 -4.27
CA VAL A 19 17.02 0.85 -3.58
C VAL A 19 17.12 2.28 -4.15
N ARG A 20 16.82 2.45 -5.44
CA ARG A 20 16.90 3.76 -6.13
C ARG A 20 15.64 4.62 -5.94
N LEU A 21 14.59 4.08 -5.32
CA LEU A 21 13.36 4.85 -5.08
C LEU A 21 13.59 5.89 -4.00
N ASP A 22 13.32 7.14 -4.34
CA ASP A 22 13.11 8.18 -3.34
C ASP A 22 11.74 7.99 -2.68
N ILE A 23 11.70 7.15 -1.64
CA ILE A 23 10.50 6.85 -0.86
C ILE A 23 9.91 8.13 -0.25
N SER A 24 10.76 9.05 0.20
CA SER A 24 10.34 10.30 0.84
C SER A 24 9.56 11.22 -0.10
N ALA A 25 9.86 11.19 -1.40
CA ALA A 25 9.12 11.95 -2.40
C ALA A 25 7.76 11.33 -2.76
N ILE A 26 7.62 10.00 -2.68
CA ILE A 26 6.43 9.30 -3.17
C ILE A 26 5.46 8.91 -2.06
N MET A 27 5.93 8.72 -0.83
CA MET A 27 5.15 8.16 0.27
C MET A 27 5.32 8.94 1.57
N ASN A 28 4.23 9.06 2.31
CA ASN A 28 4.18 9.66 3.65
C ASN A 28 3.17 8.87 4.50
N GLU A 29 3.08 9.21 5.79
CA GLU A 29 2.24 8.53 6.76
C GLU A 29 0.75 8.56 6.35
N HIS A 30 0.26 9.72 5.93
CA HIS A 30 -1.12 9.87 5.45
C HIS A 30 -1.43 8.91 4.29
N LYS A 31 -0.54 8.85 3.28
CA LYS A 31 -0.72 7.93 2.14
C LYS A 31 -0.68 6.47 2.58
N LEU A 32 0.19 6.11 3.54
CA LEU A 32 0.31 4.74 4.03
C LEU A 32 -1.01 4.21 4.59
N VAL A 33 -1.71 5.00 5.40
CA VAL A 33 -3.04 4.63 5.94
C VAL A 33 -4.03 4.42 4.80
N HIS A 34 -4.06 5.34 3.85
CA HIS A 34 -5.01 5.31 2.73
C HIS A 34 -4.72 4.21 1.70
N LEU A 35 -3.54 3.58 1.74
CA LEU A 35 -3.22 2.44 0.88
C LEU A 35 -3.97 1.18 1.29
N HIS A 36 -4.41 1.05 2.55
CA HIS A 36 -5.24 -0.09 2.93
C HIS A 36 -6.56 -0.04 2.14
N PRO A 37 -7.01 -1.17 1.55
CA PRO A 37 -8.17 -1.16 0.67
C PRO A 37 -9.47 -0.86 1.42
N HIS A 38 -9.57 -1.24 2.69
CA HIS A 38 -10.82 -1.23 3.46
C HIS A 38 -10.85 -0.20 4.58
N TRP A 39 -9.74 0.49 4.85
CA TRP A 39 -9.73 1.47 5.94
C TRP A 39 -10.38 2.78 5.53
N PHE A 40 -11.21 3.26 6.44
CA PHE A 40 -11.74 4.60 6.45
C PHE A 40 -11.04 5.37 7.57
N VAL A 41 -10.57 6.58 7.25
CA VAL A 41 -9.94 7.46 8.23
C VAL A 41 -11.00 8.42 8.75
N ASP A 42 -11.38 8.28 10.01
CA ASP A 42 -12.37 9.15 10.66
C ASP A 42 -11.71 10.44 11.14
N GLU A 43 -10.63 10.30 11.92
CA GLU A 43 -9.89 11.43 12.49
C GLU A 43 -8.39 11.21 12.39
N GLU A 44 -7.65 12.29 12.18
CA GLU A 44 -6.19 12.30 12.17
C GLU A 44 -5.67 13.32 13.19
N GLU A 45 -4.75 12.88 14.05
CA GLU A 45 -4.09 13.72 15.03
C GLU A 45 -2.58 13.49 15.00
N ARG A 46 -1.81 14.57 14.82
CA ARG A 46 -0.35 14.48 14.89
C ARG A 46 0.13 14.80 16.30
N ARG A 47 0.71 13.80 16.99
CA ARG A 47 1.29 13.96 18.33
C ARG A 47 2.81 13.83 18.24
N GLY A 48 3.48 14.98 18.21
CA GLY A 48 4.93 15.04 17.98
C GLY A 48 5.28 14.52 16.59
N ASP A 49 6.08 13.46 16.53
CA ASP A 49 6.55 12.85 15.29
C ASP A 49 5.79 11.56 14.93
N MET A 50 4.64 11.27 15.56
CA MET A 50 3.74 10.18 15.15
C MET A 50 2.43 10.74 14.62
N LEU A 51 1.88 10.07 13.61
CA LEU A 51 0.53 10.27 13.13
C LEU A 51 -0.36 9.24 13.84
N PHE A 52 -1.35 9.71 14.60
CA PHE A 52 -2.39 8.88 15.17
C PHE A 52 -3.66 9.03 14.34
N VAL A 53 -4.25 7.93 13.95
CA VAL A 53 -5.48 7.90 13.16
C VAL A 53 -6.53 7.03 13.84
N GLN A 54 -7.78 7.51 13.83
CA GLN A 54 -8.94 6.68 14.13
C GLN A 54 -9.43 6.06 12.83
N LEU A 55 -9.52 4.74 12.82
CA LEU A 55 -9.82 3.96 11.64
C LEU A 55 -11.06 3.12 11.85
N ARG A 56 -11.85 3.02 10.79
CA ARG A 56 -12.92 2.04 10.66
C ARG A 56 -12.62 1.13 9.48
N ASP A 57 -12.56 -0.17 9.72
CA ASP A 57 -12.48 -1.15 8.65
C ASP A 57 -13.88 -1.41 8.09
N TYR A 58 -14.08 -1.09 6.81
CA TYR A 58 -15.39 -1.16 6.16
C TYR A 58 -15.86 -2.60 5.86
N GLU A 59 -14.95 -3.58 5.83
CA GLU A 59 -15.30 -4.98 5.59
C GLU A 59 -15.77 -5.66 6.88
N THR A 60 -15.09 -5.37 8.00
CA THR A 60 -15.37 -5.99 9.30
C THR A 60 -16.21 -5.13 10.23
N ASP A 61 -16.44 -3.87 9.88
CA ASP A 61 -17.08 -2.83 10.69
C ASP A 61 -16.37 -2.54 12.02
N ARG A 62 -15.09 -2.87 12.11
CA ARG A 62 -14.28 -2.69 13.32
C ARG A 62 -13.69 -1.29 13.37
N GLU A 63 -13.87 -0.63 14.51
CA GLU A 63 -13.19 0.64 14.83
C GLU A 63 -11.93 0.37 15.67
N PHE A 64 -10.84 1.06 15.34
CA PHE A 64 -9.57 0.94 16.05
C PHE A 64 -8.69 2.19 15.83
N SER A 65 -7.73 2.38 16.74
CA SER A 65 -6.73 3.44 16.62
C SER A 65 -5.41 2.88 16.08
N LEU A 66 -4.72 3.64 15.24
CA LEU A 66 -3.38 3.31 14.76
C LEU A 66 -2.47 4.52 14.92
N GLY A 67 -1.39 4.36 15.69
CA GLY A 67 -0.26 5.29 15.67
C GLY A 67 0.80 4.79 14.70
N LEU A 68 1.29 5.64 13.80
CA LEU A 68 2.37 5.26 12.90
C LEU A 68 3.40 6.36 12.65
N ARG A 69 4.62 5.92 12.36
CA ARG A 69 5.74 6.77 11.94
C ARG A 69 6.50 6.10 10.81
N LEU A 70 6.77 6.84 9.75
CA LEU A 70 7.58 6.39 8.64
C LEU A 70 9.03 6.86 8.81
N HIS A 71 9.95 5.90 8.86
CA HIS A 71 11.38 6.15 8.74
C HIS A 71 11.86 5.68 7.37
N VAL A 72 12.50 6.57 6.62
CA VAL A 72 13.13 6.24 5.33
C VAL A 72 14.63 6.18 5.51
N PHE A 73 15.28 5.16 4.97
CA PHE A 73 16.73 4.99 5.05
C PHE A 73 17.37 5.35 3.70
N PRO A 74 17.95 6.56 3.55
CA PRO A 74 18.74 6.86 2.38
C PRO A 74 20.07 6.07 2.43
N GLU A 75 20.25 5.12 1.52
CA GLU A 75 21.52 4.44 1.22
C GLU A 75 22.27 3.82 2.43
N GLN A 76 21.56 3.16 3.34
CA GLN A 76 22.19 2.49 4.48
C GLN A 76 22.26 0.97 4.25
N GLU A 77 23.46 0.50 3.87
CA GLU A 77 23.79 -0.92 3.77
C GLU A 77 24.36 -1.42 5.10
N GLU A 78 23.66 -2.35 5.75
CA GLU A 78 24.12 -3.00 6.97
C GLU A 78 24.24 -4.51 6.71
N LYS A 79 25.48 -5.04 6.72
CA LYS A 79 25.75 -6.48 6.55
C LYS A 79 25.21 -7.09 5.24
N GLY A 80 25.26 -6.35 4.13
CA GLY A 80 24.73 -6.81 2.82
C GLY A 80 23.20 -6.74 2.70
N GLN A 81 22.55 -6.12 3.69
CA GLN A 81 21.13 -5.81 3.68
C GLN A 81 20.96 -4.30 3.50
N HIS A 82 20.16 -3.87 2.52
CA HIS A 82 19.78 -2.45 2.40
C HIS A 82 18.39 -2.25 2.98
N ASN A 83 18.28 -1.47 4.04
CA ASN A 83 16.98 -1.05 4.55
C ASN A 83 16.40 0.04 3.63
N ILE A 84 15.13 -0.09 3.26
CA ILE A 84 14.44 0.87 2.39
C ILE A 84 13.63 1.82 3.26
N MET A 85 12.77 1.27 4.10
CA MET A 85 11.91 2.02 5.00
C MET A 85 11.44 1.15 6.17
N GLN A 86 11.07 1.80 7.26
CA GLN A 86 10.50 1.21 8.46
C GLN A 86 9.22 1.96 8.82
N ILE A 87 8.17 1.22 9.11
CA ILE A 87 6.91 1.75 9.63
C ILE A 87 6.82 1.26 11.07
N GLN A 88 6.95 2.18 12.02
CA GLN A 88 6.69 1.89 13.42
C GLN A 88 5.19 2.02 13.67
N LEU A 89 4.63 1.09 14.43
CA LEU A 89 3.21 0.96 14.67
C LEU A 89 2.92 0.91 16.17
N VAL A 90 1.85 1.58 16.57
CA VAL A 90 1.34 1.63 17.94
C VAL A 90 -0.16 1.33 17.90
N ASP A 91 -0.65 0.57 18.88
CA ASP A 91 -2.07 0.21 19.06
C ASP A 91 -2.71 -0.64 17.94
N TYR A 92 -1.90 -1.31 17.11
CA TYR A 92 -2.37 -2.03 15.91
C TYR A 92 -1.95 -3.53 15.83
N GLY A 93 -1.49 -4.12 16.93
CA GLY A 93 -1.12 -5.56 17.04
C GLY A 93 0.20 -5.97 16.36
N ALA A 94 0.55 -5.32 15.25
CA ALA A 94 1.92 -5.26 14.76
C ALA A 94 2.64 -4.03 15.35
N THR A 95 3.93 -4.16 15.62
CA THR A 95 4.77 -3.09 16.18
C THR A 95 5.70 -2.48 15.14
N GLU A 96 6.08 -3.24 14.12
CA GLU A 96 7.03 -2.80 13.11
C GLU A 96 6.83 -3.51 11.76
N LEU A 97 6.94 -2.74 10.68
CA LEU A 97 7.13 -3.22 9.32
C LEU A 97 8.45 -2.68 8.76
N LEU A 98 9.45 -3.54 8.59
CA LEU A 98 10.75 -3.18 8.02
C LEU A 98 10.88 -3.72 6.59
N PHE A 99 10.99 -2.83 5.62
CA PHE A 99 11.20 -3.14 4.21
C PHE A 99 12.69 -3.08 3.90
N PHE A 100 13.23 -4.14 3.32
CA PHE A 100 14.66 -4.27 3.05
C PHE A 100 14.93 -5.10 1.81
N THR A 101 16.15 -5.01 1.30
CA THR A 101 16.67 -5.94 0.28
C THR A 101 17.77 -6.82 0.88
N ASP A 102 17.73 -8.11 0.53
CA ASP A 102 18.69 -9.14 0.96
C ASP A 102 18.93 -10.10 -0.21
N GLN A 103 20.18 -10.21 -0.66
CA GLN A 103 20.62 -11.15 -1.71
C GLN A 103 19.68 -11.19 -2.93
N ASP A 104 19.51 -10.03 -3.58
CA ASP A 104 18.64 -9.84 -4.76
C ASP A 104 17.14 -10.09 -4.53
N LYS A 105 16.67 -10.05 -3.28
CA LYS A 105 15.24 -10.11 -2.96
C LYS A 105 14.81 -8.93 -2.14
N THR A 106 13.69 -8.33 -2.50
CA THR A 106 13.01 -7.34 -1.66
C THR A 106 12.09 -8.07 -0.68
N ARG A 107 12.25 -7.81 0.62
CA ARG A 107 11.49 -8.48 1.68
C ARG A 107 10.92 -7.46 2.67
N VAL A 108 9.89 -7.87 3.39
CA VAL A 108 9.40 -7.14 4.56
C VAL A 108 9.45 -8.04 5.78
N ARG A 109 9.95 -7.51 6.90
CA ARG A 109 9.89 -8.12 8.22
C ARG A 109 8.77 -7.45 9.01
N VAL A 110 7.87 -8.26 9.54
CA VAL A 110 6.78 -7.83 10.42
C VAL A 110 7.10 -8.31 11.82
N ARG A 111 7.04 -7.40 12.80
CA ARG A 111 7.14 -7.73 14.22
C ARG A 111 5.78 -7.56 14.88
N TYR A 112 5.40 -8.55 15.69
CA TYR A 112 4.17 -8.55 16.49
C TYR A 112 4.51 -8.59 17.98
N SER A 113 3.68 -7.94 18.80
CA SER A 113 3.87 -7.91 20.27
C SER A 113 3.59 -9.28 20.90
N SER A 114 2.70 -10.08 20.31
CA SER A 114 2.37 -11.42 20.78
C SER A 114 1.92 -12.37 19.67
N GLN A 115 2.00 -13.68 19.93
CA GLN A 115 1.52 -14.72 19.01
C GLN A 115 0.00 -14.67 18.80
N GLN A 116 -0.76 -14.16 19.77
CA GLN A 116 -2.21 -13.99 19.65
C GLN A 116 -2.53 -12.81 18.72
N GLU A 117 -1.91 -11.65 18.93
CA GLU A 117 -2.04 -10.50 18.05
C GLU A 117 -1.64 -10.82 16.61
N LYS A 118 -0.62 -11.67 16.42
CA LYS A 118 -0.29 -12.18 15.08
C LYS A 118 -1.47 -12.88 14.44
N LYS A 119 -2.14 -13.83 15.10
CA LYS A 119 -3.27 -14.56 14.50
C LYS A 119 -4.42 -13.64 14.11
N ASP A 120 -4.66 -12.62 14.93
CA ASP A 120 -5.79 -11.71 14.75
C ASP A 120 -5.50 -10.64 13.68
N ALA A 121 -4.26 -10.15 13.58
CA ALA A 121 -3.87 -9.07 12.66
C ALA A 121 -3.15 -9.52 11.38
N GLU A 122 -2.72 -10.78 11.27
CA GLU A 122 -1.89 -11.26 10.14
C GLU A 122 -2.57 -11.03 8.78
N GLN A 123 -3.87 -11.29 8.65
CA GLN A 123 -4.57 -11.10 7.37
C GLN A 123 -4.64 -9.63 6.97
N GLU A 124 -4.99 -8.74 7.90
CA GLU A 124 -5.07 -7.29 7.67
C GLU A 124 -3.69 -6.71 7.33
N VAL A 125 -2.66 -7.07 8.10
CA VAL A 125 -1.28 -6.63 7.86
C VAL A 125 -0.76 -7.14 6.51
N LEU A 126 -1.09 -8.38 6.12
CA LEU A 126 -0.73 -8.92 4.81
C LEU A 126 -1.42 -8.17 3.66
N LEU A 127 -2.70 -7.80 3.82
CA LEU A 127 -3.42 -6.99 2.85
C LEU A 127 -2.77 -5.61 2.71
N TRP A 128 -2.41 -4.98 3.84
CA TRP A 128 -1.74 -3.69 3.84
C TRP A 128 -0.38 -3.74 3.14
N ILE A 129 0.44 -4.73 3.49
CA ILE A 129 1.76 -4.96 2.87
C ILE A 129 1.63 -5.14 1.37
N ARG A 130 0.65 -5.93 0.90
CA ARG A 130 0.41 -6.12 -0.53
C ARG A 130 0.01 -4.82 -1.23
N ALA A 131 -0.81 -3.99 -0.60
CA ALA A 131 -1.18 -2.70 -1.15
C ALA A 131 0.02 -1.74 -1.26
N ILE A 132 0.87 -1.71 -0.23
CA ILE A 132 2.14 -0.95 -0.24
C ILE A 132 3.06 -1.48 -1.34
N GLN A 133 3.20 -2.80 -1.46
CA GLN A 133 4.01 -3.45 -2.49
C GLN A 133 3.56 -3.05 -3.89
N GLU A 134 2.27 -3.15 -4.21
CA GLU A 134 1.74 -2.79 -5.52
C GLU A 134 1.90 -1.28 -5.79
N TYR A 135 1.74 -0.43 -4.77
CA TYR A 135 2.04 0.99 -4.91
C TYR A 135 3.52 1.23 -5.28
N LEU A 136 4.47 0.63 -4.56
CA LEU A 136 5.90 0.73 -4.87
C LEU A 136 6.23 0.14 -6.25
N ARG A 137 5.55 -0.94 -6.64
CA ARG A 137 5.70 -1.56 -7.96
C ARG A 137 5.37 -0.60 -9.10
N LEU A 138 4.34 0.24 -8.92
CA LEU A 138 4.01 1.27 -9.90
C LEU A 138 5.18 2.24 -10.12
N TYR A 139 5.99 2.52 -9.11
CA TYR A 139 7.14 3.42 -9.21
C TYR A 139 8.43 2.77 -9.71
N THR A 140 8.62 1.46 -9.49
CA THR A 140 9.77 0.71 -10.01
C THR A 140 9.68 0.41 -11.51
N THR A 141 8.47 0.30 -12.07
CA THR A 141 8.27 -0.02 -13.49
C THR A 141 7.88 1.22 -14.30
N THR A 142 8.57 1.45 -15.42
CA THR A 142 8.32 2.57 -16.34
C THR A 142 7.58 2.08 -17.59
N THR A 143 6.27 1.93 -17.48
CA THR A 143 5.39 1.55 -18.59
C THR A 143 4.28 2.62 -18.71
N PRO A 144 3.76 2.94 -19.90
CA PRO A 144 2.68 3.93 -20.04
C PRO A 144 1.45 3.63 -19.16
N HIS A 145 1.13 2.34 -18.97
CA HIS A 145 0.10 1.91 -18.03
C HIS A 145 0.44 2.31 -16.58
N THR A 146 1.69 2.11 -16.12
CA THR A 146 2.05 2.45 -14.73
C THR A 146 1.97 3.96 -14.49
N PHE A 147 2.26 4.80 -15.49
CA PHE A 147 2.05 6.25 -15.38
C PHE A 147 0.58 6.63 -15.18
N PHE A 148 -0.34 6.03 -15.97
CA PHE A 148 -1.78 6.24 -15.77
C PHE A 148 -2.22 5.83 -14.36
N PHE A 149 -1.79 4.65 -13.90
CA PHE A 149 -2.14 4.15 -12.56
C PHE A 149 -1.54 4.99 -11.44
N ARG A 150 -0.32 5.55 -11.60
CA ARG A 150 0.24 6.51 -10.62
C ARG A 150 -0.66 7.74 -10.46
N ILE A 151 -1.15 8.29 -11.58
CA ILE A 151 -2.07 9.43 -11.55
C ILE A 151 -3.41 9.04 -10.91
N LEU A 152 -3.98 7.91 -11.33
CA LEU A 152 -5.23 7.37 -10.81
C LEU A 152 -5.17 7.18 -9.29
N MET A 153 -4.11 6.56 -8.79
CA MET A 153 -3.90 6.29 -7.37
C MET A 153 -3.74 7.59 -6.57
N ASN A 154 -2.83 8.48 -7.00
CA ASN A 154 -2.53 9.69 -6.24
C ASN A 154 -3.66 10.71 -6.25
N LYS A 155 -4.40 10.85 -7.37
CA LYS A 155 -5.45 11.86 -7.50
C LYS A 155 -6.84 11.37 -7.12
N MET A 156 -7.15 10.08 -7.34
CA MET A 156 -8.49 9.56 -7.11
C MET A 156 -8.51 8.57 -5.97
N MET A 157 -7.74 7.49 -6.05
CA MET A 157 -7.90 6.39 -5.07
C MET A 157 -7.54 6.84 -3.64
N LEU A 158 -6.39 7.47 -3.44
CA LEU A 158 -5.91 7.89 -2.12
C LEU A 158 -6.70 9.05 -1.50
N GLN A 159 -7.55 9.73 -2.28
CA GLN A 159 -8.42 10.81 -1.80
C GLN A 159 -9.87 10.36 -1.58
N MET A 160 -10.21 9.13 -1.99
CA MET A 160 -11.58 8.60 -1.98
C MET A 160 -11.76 7.55 -0.89
N ASN A 161 -12.92 7.61 -0.25
CA ASN A 161 -13.37 6.62 0.74
C ASN A 161 -13.58 5.23 0.08
N PRO A 162 -13.51 4.11 0.83
CA PRO A 162 -13.69 2.76 0.27
C PRO A 162 -14.97 2.59 -0.56
N SER A 163 -16.09 3.17 -0.10
CA SER A 163 -17.36 3.20 -0.84
C SER A 163 -17.24 3.93 -2.20
N GLN A 164 -16.57 5.09 -2.23
CA GLN A 164 -16.35 5.86 -3.45
C GLN A 164 -15.39 5.15 -4.41
N ARG A 165 -14.38 4.44 -3.91
CA ARG A 165 -13.47 3.62 -4.73
C ARG A 165 -14.23 2.52 -5.47
N ASN A 166 -15.15 1.84 -4.80
CA ASN A 166 -15.99 0.81 -5.42
C ASN A 166 -16.89 1.38 -6.52
N ILE A 167 -17.50 2.55 -6.29
CA ILE A 167 -18.31 3.25 -7.30
C ILE A 167 -17.43 3.69 -8.49
N CYS A 168 -16.25 4.25 -8.23
CA CYS A 168 -15.32 4.69 -9.28
C CYS A 168 -14.88 3.51 -10.17
N ILE A 169 -14.55 2.36 -9.58
CA ILE A 169 -14.20 1.15 -10.33
C ILE A 169 -15.38 0.67 -11.16
N MET A 170 -16.59 0.70 -10.61
CA MET A 170 -17.81 0.33 -11.35
C MET A 170 -18.04 1.25 -12.55
N ILE A 171 -17.96 2.57 -12.37
CA ILE A 171 -18.10 3.56 -13.45
C ILE A 171 -17.01 3.33 -14.52
N THR A 172 -15.77 3.13 -14.10
CA THR A 172 -14.65 2.88 -15.03
C THR A 172 -14.89 1.62 -15.87
N LYS A 173 -15.37 0.53 -15.26
CA LYS A 173 -15.73 -0.70 -15.98
C LYS A 173 -16.83 -0.44 -17.01
N ILE A 174 -17.85 0.35 -16.65
CA ILE A 174 -18.93 0.72 -17.57
C ILE A 174 -18.38 1.55 -18.73
N THR A 175 -17.54 2.56 -18.48
CA THR A 175 -16.94 3.40 -19.53
C THR A 175 -16.06 2.60 -20.50
N ILE A 176 -15.31 1.60 -20.01
CA ILE A 176 -14.51 0.72 -20.87
C ILE A 176 -15.42 -0.12 -21.78
N ILE A 177 -16.50 -0.69 -21.23
CA ILE A 177 -17.47 -1.46 -22.02
C ILE A 177 -18.12 -0.57 -23.09
N GLU A 178 -18.52 0.64 -22.72
CA GLU A 178 -19.11 1.62 -23.63
C GLU A 178 -18.17 1.98 -24.79
N LEU A 179 -16.89 2.27 -24.49
CA LEU A 179 -15.88 2.51 -25.52
C LEU A 179 -15.69 1.32 -26.46
N LEU A 180 -15.74 0.09 -25.93
CA LEU A 180 -15.62 -1.14 -26.72
C LEU A 180 -16.83 -1.32 -27.66
N VAL A 181 -18.04 -1.02 -27.19
CA VAL A 181 -19.25 -1.04 -28.03
C VAL A 181 -19.16 0.01 -29.14
N ILE A 182 -18.75 1.24 -28.83
CA ILE A 182 -18.53 2.29 -29.83
C ILE A 182 -17.50 1.85 -30.86
N LEU A 183 -16.39 1.24 -30.42
CA LEU A 183 -15.36 0.72 -31.32
C LEU A 183 -15.91 -0.35 -32.27
N ILE A 184 -16.70 -1.31 -31.77
CA ILE A 184 -17.33 -2.35 -32.59
C ILE A 184 -18.28 -1.73 -33.61
N LEU A 185 -19.10 -0.75 -33.22
CA LEU A 185 -20.01 -0.06 -34.14
C LEU A 185 -19.26 0.70 -35.23
N VAL A 186 -18.16 1.39 -34.90
CA VAL A 186 -17.34 2.11 -35.88
C VAL A 186 -16.67 1.14 -36.85
N VAL A 187 -16.08 0.05 -36.35
CA VAL A 187 -15.43 -0.97 -37.20
C VAL A 187 -16.47 -1.66 -38.10
N GLY A 188 -17.63 -2.01 -37.54
CA GLY A 188 -18.74 -2.57 -38.30
C GLY A 188 -19.22 -1.62 -39.40
N TYR A 189 -19.41 -0.35 -39.08
CA TYR A 189 -19.78 0.66 -40.07
C TYR A 189 -18.77 0.78 -41.20
N VAL A 190 -17.46 0.82 -40.89
CA VAL A 190 -16.40 0.94 -41.91
C VAL A 190 -16.30 -0.31 -42.79
N TYR A 191 -16.52 -1.51 -42.24
CA TYR A 191 -16.40 -2.76 -43.00
C TYR A 191 -17.65 -3.11 -43.82
N PHE A 192 -18.84 -2.71 -43.35
CA PHE A 192 -20.11 -3.01 -44.02
C PHE A 192 -20.66 -1.84 -44.84
N SER A 193 -19.98 -0.68 -44.86
CA SER A 193 -20.19 0.43 -45.79
C SER A 193 -19.31 0.29 -47.03
#